data_AF-A0A841XLM8-F1
#
_entry.id   AF-A0A841XLM8-F1
#
_cell.length_a   1.000
_cell.length_b   1.000
_cell.length_c   1.000
_cell.angle_alpha   90.00
_cell.angle_beta   90.00
_cell.angle_gamma   90.00
#
_symmetry.space_group_name_H-M   'P 1'
#
loop_
_entity.id
_entity.type
_entity.pdbx_description
1 polymer ?
#
loop_
_entity_poly.entity_id
_entity_poly.type
_entity_poly.pdbx_seq_one_letter_code
_entity_poly.pdbx_strand_id
1 'polypeptide(L)'
;MELERICRLLQQRGEQIIVTKNGIETYHESDEDYYRLEREQLSKSEQWHYFYVRSKKAKLLEREHLATFSDEREGARTFYLWTMRSHYRQKYVHKIRAYLRDTDFDMSPDVATVERALGLFLRLHIPKHLYSFENEQKPDSINLETDWDSGRSFYIDLKGRRHRETLVRPKSIAISIAFDRVLMLYLFYQEQDALFQSKEIRTLFNEEERLVFL
;
A
#
# COMPACT_ATOMS: atom_id res chain seq x y z
N MET A 1 15.12 -6.35 4.98
CA MET A 1 15.84 -5.08 5.30
C MET A 1 16.04 -5.07 6.80
N GLU A 2 17.18 -4.64 7.32
CA GLU A 2 17.42 -4.63 8.78
C GLU A 2 16.53 -3.60 9.49
N LEU A 3 16.19 -3.85 10.76
CA LEU A 3 15.28 -3.01 11.55
C LEU A 3 15.78 -1.56 11.64
N GLU A 4 17.06 -1.38 11.96
CA GLU A 4 17.67 -0.04 12.04
C GLU A 4 17.54 0.74 10.72
N ARG A 5 17.69 0.03 9.59
CA ARG A 5 17.55 0.64 8.26
C ARG A 5 16.12 1.11 8.01
N ILE A 6 15.12 0.29 8.32
CA ILE A 6 13.72 0.71 8.12
C ILE A 6 13.36 1.87 9.04
N CYS A 7 13.88 1.92 10.27
CA CYS A 7 13.64 3.04 11.19
C CYS A 7 14.10 4.36 10.56
N ARG A 8 15.34 4.39 10.08
CA ARG A 8 15.90 5.56 9.41
C ARG A 8 15.09 5.95 8.16
N LEU A 9 14.75 4.97 7.33
CA LEU A 9 14.01 5.22 6.08
C LEU A 9 12.61 5.79 6.33
N LEU A 10 11.90 5.30 7.36
CA LEU A 10 10.59 5.81 7.75
C LEU A 10 10.71 7.25 8.27
N GLN A 11 11.66 7.52 9.16
CA GLN A 11 11.91 8.87 9.66
C GLN A 11 12.26 9.86 8.55
N GLN A 12 13.08 9.46 7.58
CA GLN A 12 13.42 10.28 6.40
C GLN A 12 12.19 10.63 5.53
N ARG A 13 11.16 9.80 5.55
CA ARG A 13 9.89 10.02 4.82
C ARG A 13 8.88 10.84 5.64
N GLY A 14 9.25 11.19 6.86
CA GLY A 14 8.43 11.94 7.81
C GLY A 14 7.47 11.06 8.61
N GLU A 15 7.65 9.74 8.59
CA GLU A 15 6.85 8.83 9.40
C GLU A 15 7.37 8.78 10.83
N GLN A 16 6.45 8.93 11.77
CA GLN A 16 6.75 8.80 13.19
C GLN A 16 6.63 7.34 13.60
N ILE A 17 7.64 6.86 14.31
CA ILE A 17 7.75 5.48 14.80
C ILE A 17 8.23 5.49 16.24
N ILE A 18 7.88 4.45 16.99
CA ILE A 18 8.31 4.24 18.37
C ILE A 18 9.21 3.01 18.38
N VAL A 19 10.49 3.21 18.69
CA VAL A 19 11.43 2.09 18.87
C VAL A 19 11.28 1.58 20.30
N THR A 20 11.03 0.29 20.45
CA THR A 20 10.93 -0.37 21.75
C THR A 20 12.15 -1.27 21.98
N LYS A 21 12.34 -1.74 23.23
CA LYS A 21 13.43 -2.67 23.56
C LYS A 21 13.44 -3.92 22.67
N ASN A 22 12.26 -4.37 22.25
CA ASN A 22 12.08 -5.62 21.52
C ASN A 22 11.55 -5.40 20.09
N GLY A 23 11.58 -4.19 19.53
CA GLY A 23 11.08 -3.99 18.17
C GLY A 23 10.66 -2.57 17.84
N ILE A 24 9.62 -2.42 17.02
CA ILE A 24 9.15 -1.15 16.48
C ILE A 24 7.62 -1.09 16.43
N GLU A 25 7.08 0.10 16.62
CA GLU A 25 5.65 0.39 16.54
C GLU A 25 5.41 1.65 15.69
N THR A 26 4.28 1.71 14.97
CA THR A 26 3.83 2.96 14.36
C THR A 26 3.48 3.96 15.44
N TYR A 27 3.75 5.26 15.24
CA TYR A 27 3.28 6.27 16.20
C TYR A 27 1.78 6.22 16.37
N HIS A 28 1.33 6.49 17.59
CA HIS A 28 -0.08 6.52 17.96
C HIS A 28 -0.26 7.43 19.18
N GLU A 29 -1.39 8.13 19.24
CA GLU A 29 -1.82 8.84 20.45
C GLU A 29 -2.48 7.87 21.46
N SER A 30 -2.93 8.41 22.59
CA SER A 30 -3.71 7.63 23.55
C SER A 30 -5.04 7.20 22.91
N ASP A 31 -5.40 5.92 23.04
CA ASP A 31 -6.59 5.30 22.44
C ASP A 31 -6.59 5.15 20.90
N GLU A 32 -5.44 5.29 20.23
CA GLU A 32 -5.31 4.98 18.80
C GLU A 32 -4.80 3.55 18.57
N ASP A 33 -5.34 2.90 17.53
CA ASP A 33 -4.89 1.60 17.07
C ASP A 33 -3.54 1.73 16.34
N TYR A 34 -2.68 0.72 16.47
CA TYR A 34 -1.32 0.78 15.91
C TYR A 34 -0.80 -0.58 15.46
N TYR A 35 0.24 -0.55 14.63
CA TYR A 35 0.94 -1.76 14.20
C TYR A 35 2.25 -1.91 14.95
N ARG A 36 2.60 -3.15 15.29
CA ARG A 36 3.80 -3.48 16.05
C ARG A 36 4.51 -4.68 15.44
N LEU A 37 5.82 -4.58 15.30
CA LEU A 37 6.71 -5.71 15.07
C LEU A 37 7.51 -5.95 16.36
N GLU A 38 7.39 -7.14 16.93
CA GLU A 38 8.00 -7.51 18.22
C GLU A 38 8.83 -8.79 18.09
N ARG A 39 10.04 -8.74 18.64
CA ARG A 39 10.95 -9.87 18.80
C ARG A 39 10.59 -10.66 20.05
N GLU A 40 10.40 -11.96 19.88
CA GLU A 40 10.32 -12.96 20.94
C GLU A 40 11.59 -13.82 20.95
N GLN A 41 12.27 -13.84 22.10
CA GLN A 41 13.40 -14.74 22.32
C GLN A 41 12.86 -16.07 22.87
N LEU A 42 12.91 -17.11 22.04
CA LEU A 42 12.65 -18.48 22.46
C LEU A 42 13.94 -19.13 22.96
N SER A 43 13.81 -20.23 23.71
CA SER A 43 14.95 -20.91 24.36
C SER A 43 16.08 -21.34 23.42
N LYS A 44 15.82 -21.46 22.11
CA LYS A 44 16.79 -21.85 21.08
C LYS A 44 16.67 -21.08 19.76
N SER A 45 15.78 -20.10 19.68
CA SER A 45 15.51 -19.38 18.43
C SER A 45 14.96 -18.00 18.70
N GLU A 46 14.95 -17.18 17.67
CA GLU A 46 14.31 -15.89 17.67
C GLU A 46 13.11 -15.95 16.73
N GLN A 47 11.99 -15.34 17.12
CA GLN A 47 10.84 -15.14 16.25
C GLN A 47 10.41 -13.67 16.29
N TRP A 48 9.90 -13.19 15.17
CA TRP A 48 9.39 -11.84 15.02
C TRP A 48 7.90 -11.91 14.72
N HIS A 49 7.11 -11.24 15.54
CA HIS A 49 5.65 -11.25 15.44
C HIS A 49 5.16 -9.88 15.03
N TYR A 50 4.32 -9.86 13.99
CA TYR A 50 3.65 -8.66 13.53
C TYR A 50 2.21 -8.66 14.04
N PHE A 51 1.84 -7.57 14.72
CA PHE A 51 0.54 -7.40 15.37
C PHE A 51 -0.14 -6.13 14.89
N TYR A 52 -1.47 -6.20 14.84
CA TYR A 52 -2.33 -5.03 14.95
C TYR A 52 -2.83 -4.93 16.39
N VAL A 53 -2.65 -3.78 17.02
CA VAL A 53 -3.02 -3.55 18.41
C VAL A 53 -4.16 -2.56 18.45
N ARG A 54 -5.31 -2.99 18.97
CA ARG A 54 -6.47 -2.11 19.17
C ARG A 54 -6.43 -1.50 20.56
N SER A 55 -6.45 -0.18 20.61
CA SER A 55 -6.45 0.56 21.87
C SER A 55 -7.88 0.92 22.24
N LYS A 56 -8.47 0.15 23.17
CA LYS A 56 -9.80 0.48 23.70
C LYS A 56 -9.65 1.39 24.91
N LYS A 57 -10.52 2.41 25.01
CA LYS A 57 -10.68 3.37 26.13
C LYS A 57 -10.69 2.75 27.55
N ALA A 58 -10.83 1.44 27.68
CA ALA A 58 -10.87 0.69 28.93
C ALA A 58 -9.56 -0.04 29.30
N LYS A 59 -8.41 0.27 28.66
CA LYS A 59 -7.08 -0.36 28.89
C LYS A 59 -6.96 -1.85 28.50
N LEU A 60 -7.99 -2.45 27.92
CA LEU A 60 -7.90 -3.78 27.31
C LEU A 60 -7.28 -3.62 25.90
N LEU A 61 -5.98 -3.90 25.82
CA LEU A 61 -5.28 -4.02 24.54
C LEU A 61 -5.70 -5.34 23.89
N GLU A 62 -6.42 -5.27 22.79
CA GLU A 62 -6.66 -6.43 21.94
C GLU A 62 -5.54 -6.50 20.90
N ARG A 63 -4.79 -7.60 20.91
CA ARG A 63 -3.71 -7.85 19.94
C ARG A 63 -4.19 -8.88 18.93
N GLU A 64 -4.26 -8.46 17.68
CA GLU A 64 -4.51 -9.33 16.54
C GLU A 64 -3.15 -9.71 15.93
N HIS A 65 -2.83 -11.01 15.97
CA HIS A 65 -1.61 -11.54 15.37
C HIS A 65 -1.78 -11.65 13.86
N LEU A 66 -0.90 -10.98 13.11
CA LEU A 66 -0.98 -10.90 11.64
C LEU A 66 0.00 -11.84 10.96
N ALA A 67 1.21 -11.99 11.50
CA ALA A 67 2.25 -12.83 10.91
C ALA A 67 3.37 -13.16 11.92
N THR A 68 4.09 -14.25 11.63
CA THR A 68 5.33 -14.63 12.33
C THR A 68 6.44 -14.81 11.30
N PHE A 69 7.63 -14.31 11.62
CA PHE A 69 8.83 -14.41 10.80
C PHE A 69 9.96 -15.04 11.60
N SER A 70 10.78 -15.87 10.96
CA SER A 70 12.00 -16.43 11.55
C SER A 70 13.22 -15.52 11.38
N ASP A 71 13.10 -14.47 10.57
CA ASP A 71 14.17 -13.53 10.24
C ASP A 71 13.72 -12.08 10.47
N GLU A 72 14.55 -11.31 11.18
CA GLU A 72 14.33 -9.88 11.41
C GLU A 72 14.10 -9.15 10.09
N ARG A 73 14.88 -9.50 9.06
CA ARG A 73 14.89 -8.73 7.81
C ARG A 73 13.58 -8.87 7.05
N GLU A 74 12.90 -9.99 7.19
CA GLU A 74 11.59 -10.25 6.60
C GLU A 74 10.50 -9.50 7.36
N GLY A 75 10.50 -9.61 8.70
CA GLY A 75 9.54 -8.88 9.55
C GLY A 75 9.66 -7.37 9.42
N ALA A 76 10.87 -6.83 9.48
CA ALA A 76 11.14 -5.41 9.31
C ALA A 76 10.76 -4.92 7.91
N ARG A 77 11.03 -5.71 6.86
CA ARG A 77 10.59 -5.35 5.51
C ARG A 77 9.07 -5.32 5.40
N THR A 78 8.37 -6.31 5.97
CA THR A 78 6.91 -6.34 5.97
C THR A 78 6.32 -5.12 6.71
N PHE A 79 6.85 -4.81 7.90
CA PHE A 79 6.46 -3.63 8.66
C PHE A 79 6.65 -2.33 7.85
N TYR A 80 7.79 -2.20 7.17
CA TYR A 80 8.07 -1.05 6.31
C TYR A 80 7.04 -0.88 5.20
N LEU A 81 6.74 -1.95 4.45
CA LEU A 81 5.81 -1.90 3.32
C LEU A 81 4.38 -1.52 3.77
N TRP A 82 3.91 -2.09 4.88
CA TRP A 82 2.61 -1.73 5.45
C TRP A 82 2.55 -0.28 5.93
N THR A 83 3.61 0.20 6.58
CA THR A 83 3.70 1.60 7.02
C THR A 83 3.68 2.54 5.82
N MET A 84 4.49 2.25 4.80
CA MET A 84 4.55 3.05 3.58
C MET A 84 3.25 3.04 2.78
N ARG A 85 2.52 1.92 2.75
CA ARG A 85 1.18 1.85 2.17
C ARG A 85 0.22 2.82 2.86
N SER A 86 0.20 2.82 4.19
CA SER A 86 -0.63 3.74 4.97
C SER A 86 -0.24 5.20 4.74
N HIS A 87 1.06 5.49 4.78
CA HIS A 87 1.63 6.80 4.46
C HIS A 87 1.16 7.31 3.09
N TYR A 88 1.29 6.49 2.05
CA TYR A 88 0.91 6.90 0.69
C TYR A 88 -0.57 7.14 0.51
N ARG A 89 -1.39 6.29 1.15
CA ARG A 89 -2.83 6.47 1.13
C ARG A 89 -3.22 7.80 1.80
N GLN A 90 -2.65 8.12 2.95
CA GLN A 90 -2.98 9.36 3.69
C GLN A 90 -2.37 10.61 3.07
N LYS A 91 -1.07 10.58 2.76
CA LYS A 91 -0.32 11.77 2.33
C LYS A 91 -0.54 12.13 0.86
N TYR A 92 -0.76 11.15 -0.01
CA TYR A 92 -0.89 11.38 -1.44
C TYR A 92 -2.32 11.11 -1.92
N VAL A 93 -2.83 9.88 -1.79
CA VAL A 93 -4.13 9.50 -2.40
C VAL A 93 -5.29 10.34 -1.85
N HIS A 94 -5.45 10.43 -0.52
CA HIS A 94 -6.52 11.23 0.07
C HIS A 94 -6.38 12.72 -0.25
N LYS A 95 -5.16 13.27 -0.27
CA LYS A 95 -4.93 14.68 -0.62
C LYS A 95 -5.25 14.98 -2.08
N ILE A 96 -4.86 14.09 -2.99
CA ILE A 96 -5.22 14.18 -4.42
C ILE A 96 -6.75 14.16 -4.53
N ARG A 97 -7.44 13.21 -3.89
CA ARG A 97 -8.92 13.17 -3.90
C ARG A 97 -9.54 14.46 -3.39
N ALA A 98 -9.08 14.97 -2.26
CA ALA A 98 -9.59 16.21 -1.69
C ALA A 98 -9.38 17.43 -2.62
N TYR A 99 -8.22 17.49 -3.29
CA TYR A 99 -7.90 18.56 -4.24
C TYR A 99 -8.73 18.50 -5.53
N LEU A 100 -9.09 17.30 -5.99
CA LEU A 100 -9.82 17.09 -7.24
C LEU A 100 -11.35 17.22 -7.09
N ARG A 101 -11.85 17.29 -5.86
CA ARG A 101 -13.29 17.33 -5.58
C ARG A 101 -13.93 18.54 -6.22
N ASP A 102 -15.11 18.34 -6.82
CA ASP A 102 -15.89 19.40 -7.49
C ASP A 102 -15.15 20.08 -8.65
N THR A 103 -14.16 19.39 -9.25
CA THR A 103 -13.45 19.83 -10.46
C THR A 103 -13.81 18.95 -11.67
N ASP A 104 -13.36 19.34 -12.86
CA ASP A 104 -13.48 18.53 -14.07
C ASP A 104 -12.78 17.16 -13.98
N PHE A 105 -11.92 16.98 -12.97
CA PHE A 105 -11.15 15.78 -12.70
C PHE A 105 -11.61 15.07 -11.42
N ASP A 106 -12.83 15.33 -10.94
CA ASP A 106 -13.35 14.65 -9.76
C ASP A 106 -13.41 13.13 -9.97
N MET A 107 -12.72 12.40 -9.08
CA MET A 107 -12.63 10.94 -9.05
C MET A 107 -13.46 10.33 -7.91
N SER A 108 -14.42 11.07 -7.36
CA SER A 108 -15.36 10.58 -6.38
C SER A 108 -16.22 9.44 -6.96
N PRO A 109 -16.63 8.46 -6.14
CA PRO A 109 -17.34 7.27 -6.62
C PRO A 109 -18.63 7.56 -7.40
N ASP A 110 -19.23 8.73 -7.23
CA ASP A 110 -20.48 9.12 -7.89
C ASP A 110 -20.29 9.70 -9.30
N VAL A 111 -19.08 10.18 -9.62
CA VAL A 111 -18.83 10.97 -10.84
C VAL A 111 -17.58 10.54 -11.63
N ALA A 112 -16.84 9.56 -11.13
CA ALA A 112 -15.61 9.09 -11.78
C ALA A 112 -15.88 8.49 -13.18
N THR A 113 -15.08 8.90 -14.17
CA THR A 113 -15.12 8.37 -15.54
C THR A 113 -13.73 7.93 -16.01
N VAL A 114 -13.67 7.09 -17.04
CA VAL A 114 -12.40 6.61 -17.61
C VAL A 114 -11.61 7.78 -18.19
N GLU A 115 -12.26 8.70 -18.88
CA GLU A 115 -11.65 9.87 -19.51
C GLU A 115 -10.98 10.77 -18.48
N ARG A 116 -11.63 10.99 -17.33
CA ARG A 116 -11.07 11.74 -16.21
C ARG A 116 -9.84 11.06 -15.61
N ALA A 117 -9.92 9.74 -15.38
CA ALA A 117 -8.81 8.96 -14.85
C ALA A 117 -7.59 9.02 -15.79
N LEU A 118 -7.80 8.77 -17.09
CA LEU A 118 -6.74 8.82 -18.10
C LEU A 118 -6.14 10.23 -18.23
N GLY A 119 -6.98 11.27 -18.20
CA GLY A 119 -6.53 12.66 -18.22
C GLY A 119 -5.66 13.02 -17.02
N LEU A 120 -6.01 12.54 -15.83
CA LEU A 120 -5.20 12.71 -14.62
C LEU A 120 -3.89 11.93 -14.66
N PHE A 121 -3.92 10.67 -15.08
CA PHE A 121 -2.71 9.86 -15.21
C PHE A 121 -1.69 10.52 -16.13
N LEU A 122 -2.15 11.10 -17.25
CA LEU A 122 -1.31 11.87 -18.15
C LEU A 122 -0.68 13.10 -17.47
N ARG A 123 -1.47 13.88 -16.73
CA ARG A 123 -1.00 15.08 -16.01
C ARG A 123 -0.02 14.75 -14.88
N LEU A 124 -0.22 13.61 -14.23
CA LEU A 124 0.65 13.11 -13.17
C LEU A 124 1.86 12.34 -13.72
N HIS A 125 2.03 12.28 -15.05
CA HIS A 125 3.08 11.53 -15.72
C HIS A 125 3.15 10.05 -15.31
N ILE A 126 1.99 9.45 -15.02
CA ILE A 126 1.91 8.03 -14.67
C ILE A 126 2.13 7.20 -15.94
N PRO A 127 3.10 6.27 -15.95
CA PRO A 127 3.39 5.46 -17.11
C PRO A 127 2.20 4.62 -17.57
N LYS A 128 1.91 4.65 -18.87
CA LYS A 128 0.79 3.91 -19.48
C LYS A 128 0.84 2.39 -19.29
N HIS A 129 2.01 1.82 -18.98
CA HIS A 129 2.12 0.38 -18.74
C HIS A 129 1.53 -0.04 -17.39
N LEU A 130 1.32 0.89 -16.45
CA LEU A 130 0.82 0.58 -15.10
C LEU A 130 -0.70 0.42 -15.04
N TYR A 131 -1.42 0.68 -16.14
CA TYR A 131 -2.86 0.58 -16.17
C TYR A 131 -3.41 0.13 -17.52
N SER A 132 -4.59 -0.47 -17.49
CA SER A 132 -5.38 -0.74 -18.69
C SER A 132 -6.87 -0.57 -18.43
N PHE A 133 -7.43 0.53 -18.94
CA PHE A 133 -8.83 0.92 -18.72
C PHE A 133 -9.69 0.79 -20.00
N GLU A 134 -9.09 0.30 -21.08
CA GLU A 134 -9.72 0.13 -22.40
C GLU A 134 -10.05 -1.36 -22.69
N ASN A 135 -10.23 -2.16 -21.64
CA ASN A 135 -10.51 -3.61 -21.69
C ASN A 135 -9.43 -4.49 -22.37
N GLU A 136 -8.29 -3.93 -22.78
CA GLU A 136 -7.09 -4.71 -23.11
C GLU A 136 -6.42 -5.19 -21.82
N GLN A 137 -5.98 -6.44 -21.73
CA GLN A 137 -5.28 -6.93 -20.52
C GLN A 137 -3.78 -6.70 -20.62
N LYS A 138 -3.20 -6.04 -19.61
CA LYS A 138 -1.76 -5.76 -19.55
C LYS A 138 -1.11 -6.39 -18.31
N PRO A 139 -0.02 -7.16 -18.47
CA PRO A 139 0.79 -7.62 -17.34
C PRO A 139 1.38 -6.45 -16.55
N ASP A 140 1.67 -6.71 -15.28
CA ASP A 140 2.27 -5.76 -14.34
C ASP A 140 1.48 -4.46 -14.16
N SER A 141 0.15 -4.55 -14.24
CA SER A 141 -0.71 -3.37 -14.32
C SER A 141 -2.06 -3.54 -13.62
N ILE A 142 -2.68 -2.42 -13.26
CA ILE A 142 -4.07 -2.38 -12.82
C ILE A 142 -4.99 -2.39 -14.03
N ASN A 143 -5.77 -3.44 -14.15
CA ASN A 143 -6.73 -3.62 -15.22
C ASN A 143 -8.13 -3.29 -14.70
N LEU A 144 -8.90 -2.59 -15.52
CA LEU A 144 -10.29 -2.26 -15.28
C LEU A 144 -11.11 -2.92 -16.37
N GLU A 145 -11.96 -3.87 -15.98
CA GLU A 145 -13.00 -4.45 -16.84
C GLU A 145 -14.30 -3.71 -16.56
N THR A 146 -14.92 -3.12 -17.59
CA THR A 146 -16.21 -2.45 -17.47
C THR A 146 -17.17 -2.88 -18.57
N ASP A 147 -18.46 -2.88 -18.23
CA ASP A 147 -19.56 -2.94 -19.18
C ASP A 147 -20.31 -1.59 -19.20
N TRP A 148 -21.62 -1.62 -19.48
CA TRP A 148 -22.45 -0.42 -19.57
C TRP A 148 -22.59 0.31 -18.23
N ASP A 149 -22.91 -0.40 -17.15
CA ASP A 149 -23.27 0.17 -15.85
C ASP A 149 -22.40 -0.31 -14.69
N SER A 150 -21.59 -1.33 -14.91
CA SER A 150 -20.81 -2.02 -13.90
C SER A 150 -19.33 -2.20 -14.31
N GLY A 151 -18.53 -2.59 -13.34
CA GLY A 151 -17.14 -2.94 -13.56
C GLY A 151 -16.46 -3.51 -12.34
N ARG A 152 -15.22 -3.92 -12.55
CA ARG A 152 -14.30 -4.42 -11.52
C ARG A 152 -12.87 -4.11 -11.90
N SER A 153 -12.02 -3.97 -10.89
CA SER A 153 -10.58 -3.80 -11.07
C SER A 153 -9.82 -4.98 -10.50
N PHE A 154 -8.69 -5.31 -11.11
CA PHE A 154 -7.77 -6.34 -10.64
C PHE A 154 -6.36 -5.99 -11.10
N TYR A 155 -5.38 -6.61 -10.46
CA TYR A 155 -3.98 -6.51 -10.87
C TYR A 155 -3.61 -7.76 -11.66
N ILE A 156 -2.91 -7.61 -12.78
CA ILE A 156 -2.29 -8.74 -13.49
C ILE A 156 -0.80 -8.70 -13.22
N ASP A 157 -0.21 -9.79 -12.73
CA ASP A 157 1.23 -9.89 -12.50
C ASP A 157 2.03 -10.08 -13.81
N LEU A 158 3.35 -10.10 -13.74
CA LEU A 158 4.24 -10.36 -14.88
C LEU A 158 4.05 -11.76 -15.51
N LYS A 159 3.44 -12.70 -14.77
CA LYS A 159 3.13 -14.07 -15.23
C LYS A 159 1.72 -14.17 -15.83
N GLY A 160 0.97 -13.06 -15.91
CA GLY A 160 -0.39 -13.03 -16.42
C GLY A 160 -1.46 -13.48 -15.42
N ARG A 161 -1.13 -13.68 -14.14
CA ARG A 161 -2.11 -14.11 -13.12
C ARG A 161 -2.84 -12.91 -12.53
N ARG A 162 -4.14 -13.08 -12.28
CA ARG A 162 -5.00 -12.06 -11.68
C ARG A 162 -4.92 -12.10 -10.15
N HIS A 163 -4.85 -10.92 -9.54
CA HIS A 163 -4.77 -10.73 -8.10
C HIS A 163 -5.64 -9.58 -7.64
N ARG A 164 -6.04 -9.63 -6.36
CA ARG A 164 -6.77 -8.54 -5.67
C ARG A 164 -7.96 -8.05 -6.50
N GLU A 165 -8.77 -8.99 -7.00
CA GLU A 165 -9.94 -8.67 -7.79
C GLU A 165 -11.02 -8.05 -6.90
N THR A 166 -11.57 -6.92 -7.32
CA THR A 166 -12.69 -6.30 -6.61
C THR A 166 -14.00 -6.98 -6.96
N LEU A 167 -14.96 -6.93 -6.05
CA LEU A 167 -16.35 -7.24 -6.38
C LEU A 167 -16.84 -6.36 -7.55
N VAL A 168 -17.82 -6.87 -8.30
CA VAL A 168 -18.52 -6.07 -9.31
C VAL A 168 -19.27 -4.94 -8.62
N ARG A 169 -19.13 -3.73 -9.17
CA ARG A 169 -19.67 -2.48 -8.63
C ARG A 169 -20.17 -1.60 -9.78
N PRO A 170 -21.01 -0.58 -9.49
CA PRO A 170 -21.29 0.46 -10.45
C PRO A 170 -20.01 1.01 -11.09
N LYS A 171 -20.06 1.30 -12.40
CA LYS A 171 -18.92 1.65 -13.23
C LYS A 171 -18.06 2.78 -12.64
N SER A 172 -18.69 3.85 -12.18
CA SER A 172 -18.01 4.98 -11.54
C SER A 172 -17.25 4.57 -10.27
N ILE A 173 -17.82 3.70 -9.44
CA ILE A 173 -17.16 3.16 -8.25
C ILE A 173 -15.96 2.29 -8.65
N ALA A 174 -16.13 1.41 -9.64
CA ALA A 174 -15.03 0.56 -10.14
C ALA A 174 -13.86 1.40 -10.68
N ILE A 175 -14.15 2.45 -11.44
CA ILE A 175 -13.16 3.41 -11.95
C ILE A 175 -12.46 4.14 -10.80
N SER A 176 -13.22 4.63 -9.82
CA SER A 176 -12.67 5.34 -8.64
C SER A 176 -11.70 4.44 -7.85
N ILE A 177 -12.04 3.17 -7.68
CA ILE A 177 -11.16 2.19 -7.00
C ILE A 177 -9.92 1.90 -7.86
N ALA A 178 -10.09 1.68 -9.17
CA ALA A 178 -8.98 1.43 -10.07
C ALA A 178 -7.99 2.59 -10.08
N PHE A 179 -8.49 3.83 -10.05
CA PHE A 179 -7.68 5.04 -9.98
C PHE A 179 -6.76 5.05 -8.75
N ASP A 180 -7.32 4.80 -7.55
CA ASP A 180 -6.52 4.72 -6.32
C ASP A 180 -5.46 3.62 -6.40
N ARG A 181 -5.81 2.46 -6.96
CA ARG A 181 -4.87 1.34 -7.12
C ARG A 181 -3.73 1.65 -8.06
N VAL A 182 -3.99 2.38 -9.16
CA VAL A 182 -2.94 2.84 -10.08
C VAL A 182 -2.00 3.82 -9.38
N LEU A 183 -2.55 4.78 -8.61
CA LEU A 183 -1.73 5.70 -7.81
C LEU A 183 -0.86 4.95 -6.81
N MET A 184 -1.42 3.97 -6.09
CA MET A 184 -0.67 3.17 -5.13
C MET A 184 0.43 2.34 -5.79
N LEU A 185 0.15 1.72 -6.94
CA LEU A 185 1.15 0.96 -7.71
C LEU A 185 2.28 1.87 -8.21
N TYR A 186 1.93 3.05 -8.73
CA TYR A 186 2.91 4.03 -9.19
C TYR A 186 3.82 4.52 -8.06
N LEU A 187 3.24 4.90 -6.90
CA LEU A 187 4.01 5.33 -5.72
C LEU A 187 4.90 4.21 -5.18
N PHE A 188 4.45 2.96 -5.22
CA PHE A 188 5.27 1.80 -4.88
C PHE A 188 6.49 1.68 -5.80
N TYR A 189 6.31 1.80 -7.12
CA TYR A 189 7.44 1.70 -8.06
C TYR A 189 8.44 2.84 -7.89
N GLN A 190 7.95 4.08 -7.70
CA GLN A 190 8.81 5.22 -7.39
C GLN A 190 9.66 4.97 -6.13
N GLU A 191 9.04 4.42 -5.09
CA GLU A 191 9.70 4.08 -3.84
C GLU A 191 10.74 2.97 -4.00
N GLN A 192 10.38 1.89 -4.70
CA GLN A 192 11.30 0.79 -4.98
C GLN A 192 12.52 1.26 -5.76
N ASP A 193 12.30 2.05 -6.81
CA ASP A 193 13.37 2.57 -7.66
C ASP A 193 14.29 3.49 -6.86
N ALA A 194 13.74 4.38 -6.02
CA ALA A 194 14.52 5.24 -5.15
C ALA A 194 15.37 4.43 -4.14
N LEU A 195 14.80 3.42 -3.49
CA LEU A 195 15.52 2.53 -2.58
C LEU A 195 16.62 1.72 -3.28
N PHE A 196 16.35 1.27 -4.51
CA PHE A 196 17.32 0.50 -5.29
C PHE A 196 18.49 1.38 -5.75
N GLN A 197 18.20 2.58 -6.29
CA GLN A 197 19.21 3.54 -6.73
C GLN A 197 20.10 4.04 -5.58
N SER A 198 19.51 4.25 -4.40
CA SER A 198 20.23 4.62 -3.18
C SER A 198 20.94 3.44 -2.49
N LYS A 199 20.85 2.22 -3.05
CA LYS A 199 21.45 0.98 -2.51
C LYS A 199 20.92 0.56 -1.14
N GLU A 200 19.72 1.03 -0.78
CA GLU A 200 19.01 0.65 0.45
C GLU A 200 18.47 -0.77 0.37
N ILE A 201 18.14 -1.21 -0.84
CA ILE A 201 17.81 -2.59 -1.19
C ILE A 201 18.75 -3.08 -2.28
N ARG A 202 19.11 -4.38 -2.23
CA ARG A 202 19.97 -5.02 -3.24
C ARG A 202 19.18 -5.71 -4.36
N THR A 203 17.92 -6.02 -4.07
CA THR A 203 16.98 -6.68 -4.97
C THR A 203 15.68 -5.91 -4.92
N LEU A 204 14.98 -5.87 -6.05
CA LEU A 204 13.62 -5.32 -6.12
C LEU A 204 12.68 -6.13 -5.22
N PHE A 205 11.59 -5.51 -4.80
CA PHE A 205 10.56 -6.20 -4.04
C PHE A 205 9.85 -7.21 -4.94
N ASN A 206 9.49 -8.36 -4.36
CA ASN A 206 8.83 -9.44 -5.06
C ASN A 206 7.33 -9.14 -5.28
N GLU A 207 6.64 -10.09 -5.91
CA GLU A 207 5.21 -9.97 -6.22
C GLU A 207 4.35 -9.86 -4.96
N GLU A 208 4.58 -10.67 -3.94
CA GLU A 208 3.80 -10.67 -2.69
C GLU A 208 3.97 -9.34 -1.92
N GLU A 209 5.18 -8.82 -1.90
CA GLU A 209 5.53 -7.52 -1.31
C GLU A 209 4.83 -6.37 -2.03
N ARG A 210 4.70 -6.44 -3.36
CA ARG A 210 3.92 -5.48 -4.15
C ARG A 210 2.43 -5.56 -3.87
N LEU A 211 1.89 -6.77 -3.71
CA LEU A 211 0.48 -7.00 -3.38
C LEU A 211 0.07 -6.47 -2.00
N VAL A 212 1.01 -6.01 -1.16
CA VAL A 212 0.72 -5.24 0.05
C VAL A 212 0.09 -3.88 -0.30
N PHE A 213 0.52 -3.24 -1.39
CA PHE A 213 0.08 -1.90 -1.78
C PHE A 213 -1.31 -1.87 -2.45
N LEU A 214 -1.83 -3.03 -2.88
CA LEU A 214 -3.05 -3.19 -3.68
C LEU A 214 -4.18 -3.86 -2.90
#